data_AF-A0A9E4NJA4-F1
#
_entry.id   AF-A0A9E4NJA4-F1
#
_cell.length_a   1.000
_cell.length_b   1.000
_cell.length_c   1.000
_cell.angle_alpha   90.00
_cell.angle_beta   90.00
_cell.angle_gamma   90.00
#
_symmetry.space_group_name_H-M   'P 1'
#
loop_
_entity.id
_entity.type
_entity.pdbx_description
1 polymer ?
#
loop_
_entity_poly.entity_id
_entity_poly.type
_entity_poly.pdbx_seq_one_letter_code
_entity_poly.pdbx_strand_id
1 'polypeptide(L)' 'MDMKTYIAKEGRDAARRLAFLSGTNYIYLTQIASGFRKPSGRLTLLLEHHSNGKLTRHELRPDLYPEA' A
#
# COMPACT_ATOMS: atom_id res chain seq x y z
N MET A 1 -5.08 -2.65 -6.93
CA MET A 1 -5.77 -3.35 -5.82
C MET A 1 -5.48 -2.63 -4.51
N ASP A 2 -6.28 -2.86 -3.46
CA ASP A 2 -6.06 -2.29 -2.14
C ASP A 2 -4.99 -3.06 -1.32
N MET A 3 -4.58 -2.48 -0.18
CA MET A 3 -3.56 -3.07 0.70
C MET A 3 -3.98 -4.43 1.28
N LYS A 4 -5.27 -4.60 1.60
CA LYS A 4 -5.80 -5.84 2.18
C LYS A 4 -5.67 -7.00 1.20
N THR A 5 -6.05 -6.75 -0.04
CA THR A 5 -5.97 -7.72 -1.14
C THR A 5 -4.52 -8.05 -1.47
N TYR A 6 -3.62 -7.05 -1.46
CA TYR A 6 -2.19 -7.28 -1.68
C TYR A 6 -1.59 -8.23 -0.63
N ILE A 7 -1.85 -7.99 0.66
CA ILE A 7 -1.33 -8.85 1.74
C ILE A 7 -1.90 -10.27 1.64
N ALA A 8 -3.20 -10.40 1.31
CA ALA A 8 -3.85 -11.70 1.18
C ALA A 8 -3.32 -12.52 0.00
N LYS A 9 -3.02 -11.88 -1.15
CA LYS A 9 -2.57 -12.55 -2.37
C LYS A 9 -1.06 -12.79 -2.42
N GLU A 10 -0.27 -11.80 -2.07
CA GLU A 10 1.20 -11.84 -2.18
C GLU A 10 1.85 -12.42 -0.92
N GLY A 11 1.12 -12.45 0.19
CA GLY A 11 1.57 -13.00 1.45
C GLY A 11 2.43 -12.06 2.29
N ARG A 12 2.75 -12.53 3.49
CA ARG A 12 3.43 -11.75 4.53
C ARG A 12 4.84 -11.31 4.10
N ASP A 13 5.61 -12.18 3.47
CA ASP A 13 7.00 -11.88 3.11
C ASP A 13 7.09 -10.83 2.01
N ALA A 14 6.21 -10.91 1.00
CA ALA A 14 6.10 -9.88 -0.02
C ALA A 14 5.71 -8.51 0.59
N ALA A 15 4.75 -8.50 1.52
CA ALA A 15 4.36 -7.29 2.23
C ALA A 15 5.49 -6.70 3.10
N ARG A 16 6.28 -7.55 3.78
CA ARG A 16 7.48 -7.09 4.52
C ARG A 16 8.52 -6.48 3.59
N ARG A 17 8.77 -7.10 2.44
CA ARG A 17 9.68 -6.58 1.42
C ARG A 17 9.20 -5.25 0.86
N LEU A 18 7.92 -5.14 0.52
CA LEU A 18 7.30 -3.91 0.04
C LEU A 18 7.44 -2.79 1.08
N ALA A 19 7.15 -3.08 2.34
CA ALA A 19 7.29 -2.11 3.43
C ALA A 19 8.73 -1.59 3.54
N PHE A 20 9.71 -2.49 3.52
CA PHE A 20 11.12 -2.14 3.58
C PHE A 20 11.53 -1.24 2.39
N LEU A 21 11.18 -1.64 1.16
CA LEU A 21 11.48 -0.86 -0.04
C LEU A 21 10.83 0.52 -0.02
N SER A 22 9.62 0.63 0.55
CA SER A 22 8.86 1.88 0.63
C SER A 22 9.22 2.74 1.85
N GLY A 23 10.21 2.34 2.65
CA GLY A 23 10.66 3.09 3.83
C GLY A 23 9.66 3.09 4.99
N THR A 24 8.89 2.02 5.15
CA THR A 24 7.93 1.83 6.26
C THR A 24 8.08 0.43 6.88
N ASN A 25 7.10 -0.01 7.66
CA ASN A 25 7.10 -1.33 8.28
C ASN A 25 5.80 -2.11 8.00
N TYR A 26 5.86 -3.43 8.16
CA TYR A 26 4.74 -4.32 7.87
C TYR A 26 3.51 -4.03 8.74
N ILE A 27 3.70 -3.67 10.02
CA ILE A 27 2.60 -3.33 10.93
C ILE A 27 1.82 -2.12 10.39
N TYR A 28 2.52 -1.13 9.83
CA TYR A 28 1.86 0.01 9.22
C TYR A 28 1.03 -0.39 7.99
N LEU A 29 1.51 -1.35 7.18
CA LEU A 29 0.72 -1.89 6.07
C LEU A 29 -0.54 -2.62 6.55
N THR A 30 -0.49 -3.36 7.67
CA THR A 30 -1.71 -3.99 8.23
C THR A 30 -2.69 -2.98 8.81
N GLN A 31 -2.20 -1.87 9.37
CA GLN A 31 -3.05 -0.74 9.77
C GLN A 31 -3.71 -0.05 8.58
N ILE A 32 -3.03 0.04 7.43
CA ILE A 32 -3.64 0.51 6.18
C ILE A 32 -4.69 -0.49 5.68
N ALA A 33 -4.38 -1.79 5.69
CA ALA A 33 -5.31 -2.84 5.25
C ALA A 33 -6.60 -2.92 6.08
N SER A 34 -6.55 -2.51 7.35
CA SER A 34 -7.73 -2.43 8.23
C SER A 34 -8.48 -1.10 8.14
N GLY A 35 -7.98 -0.14 7.34
CA GLY A 35 -8.55 1.21 7.25
C GLY A 35 -8.23 2.12 8.44
N PHE A 36 -7.51 1.63 9.45
CA PHE A 36 -7.15 2.40 10.65
C PHE A 36 -6.16 3.55 10.34
N ARG A 37 -5.33 3.38 9.29
CA ARG A 37 -4.41 4.41 8.81
C ARG A 37 -4.54 4.61 7.32
N LYS A 38 -4.22 5.82 6.88
CA LYS A 38 -4.04 6.17 5.47
C LYS A 38 -2.57 6.51 5.22
N PRO A 39 -1.91 5.96 4.19
CA PRO A 39 -0.53 6.34 3.86
C PRO A 39 -0.48 7.81 3.42
N SER A 40 0.64 8.50 3.64
CA SER A 40 0.86 9.84 3.06
C SER A 40 0.94 9.77 1.53
N GLY A 41 0.72 10.89 0.83
CA GLY A 41 0.80 10.90 -0.64
C GLY A 41 2.14 10.38 -1.18
N ARG A 42 3.26 10.77 -0.54
CA ARG A 42 4.59 10.24 -0.87
C ARG A 42 4.67 8.73 -0.69
N LEU A 43 4.21 8.21 0.44
CA LEU A 43 4.24 6.76 0.70
C LEU A 43 3.32 6.00 -0.26
N THR A 44 2.16 6.56 -0.61
CA THR A 44 1.25 5.98 -1.61
C THR A 44 1.95 5.74 -2.95
N LEU A 45 2.67 6.73 -3.45
CA LEU A 45 3.40 6.61 -4.72
C LEU A 45 4.55 5.61 -4.64
N LEU A 46 5.25 5.54 -3.50
CA LEU A 46 6.29 4.53 -3.28
C LEU A 46 5.72 3.10 -3.24
N LEU A 47 4.57 2.91 -2.58
CA LEU A 47 3.90 1.61 -2.51
C LEU A 47 3.43 1.14 -3.88
N GLU A 48 2.86 2.04 -4.70
CA GLU A 48 2.47 1.73 -6.07
C GLU A 48 3.70 1.38 -6.92
N HIS A 49 4.76 2.18 -6.87
CA HIS A 49 5.98 1.94 -7.63
C HIS A 49 6.65 0.61 -7.25
N HIS A 50 6.93 0.37 -5.96
CA HIS A 50 7.63 -0.84 -5.50
C HIS A 50 6.78 -2.10 -5.54
N SER A 51 5.46 -1.98 -5.62
CA SER A 51 4.56 -3.11 -5.89
C SER A 51 4.40 -3.38 -7.39
N ASN A 52 5.10 -2.66 -8.27
CA ASN A 52 4.97 -2.72 -9.73
C ASN A 52 3.51 -2.51 -10.20
N GLY A 53 2.82 -1.51 -9.61
CA GLY A 53 1.44 -1.17 -9.95
C GLY A 53 0.37 -2.14 -9.45
N LYS A 54 0.75 -3.18 -8.69
CA LYS A 54 -0.23 -4.09 -8.04
C LYS A 54 -1.13 -3.33 -7.07
N LEU A 55 -0.52 -2.50 -6.22
CA LEU A 55 -1.23 -1.47 -5.47
C LEU A 55 -1.34 -0.23 -6.35
N THR A 56 -2.49 0.43 -6.31
CA THR A 56 -2.72 1.66 -7.07
C THR A 56 -2.95 2.82 -6.11
N ARG A 57 -2.47 4.01 -6.50
CA ARG A 57 -2.68 5.23 -5.71
C ARG A 57 -4.16 5.58 -5.52
N HIS A 58 -4.98 5.24 -6.52
CA HIS A 58 -6.42 5.47 -6.56
C HIS A 58 -7.16 4.68 -5.47
N GLU A 59 -6.77 3.42 -5.27
CA GLU A 59 -7.35 2.58 -4.21
C GLU A 59 -6.82 2.97 -2.82
N LEU A 60 -5.53 3.31 -2.72
CA LEU A 60 -4.91 3.63 -1.43
C LEU A 60 -5.31 5.00 -0.87
N ARG A 61 -5.50 5.98 -1.74
CA ARG A 61 -5.83 7.38 -1.39
C ARG A 61 -6.75 7.99 -2.47
N PRO A 62 -8.00 7.52 -2.60
CA PRO A 62 -8.97 8.09 -3.54
C PRO A 62 -9.24 9.58 -3.25
N ASP A 63 -9.03 10.00 -1.99
CA ASP A 63 -9.14 11.39 -1.57
C ASP A 63 -8.03 12.32 -2.09
N LEU A 64 -6.86 11.77 -2.47
CA LEU A 64 -5.77 12.54 -3.10
C LEU A 64 -5.63 12.25 -4.61
N TYR A 65 -6.04 11.07 -5.05
CA TYR A 65 -5.89 10.59 -6.41
C TYR A 65 -7.22 9.99 -6.91
N PRO A 66 -8.25 10.80 -7.14
CA PRO A 66 -9.50 10.30 -7.71
C PRO A 66 -9.26 9.66 -9.08
N GLU A 67 -10.03 8.62 -9.41
CA GLU A 67 -10.09 8.12 -10.79
C GLU A 67 -10.86 9.15 -11.66
N ALA A 68 -10.38 9.35 -12.89
CA ALA A 68 -10.95 10.29 -13.85
C ALA A 68 -12.16 9.70 -14.57
#